data_AF-A0A396Q1W7-F1
#
_entry.id   AF-A0A396Q1W7-F1
#
_cell.length_a   1.000
_cell.length_b   1.000
_cell.length_c   1.000
_cell.angle_alpha   90.00
_cell.angle_beta   90.00
_cell.angle_gamma   90.00
#
_symmetry.space_group_name_H-M   'P 1'
#
loop_
_entity.id
_entity.type
_entity.pdbx_description
1 polymer ?
#
loop_
_entity_poly.entity_id
_entity_poly.type
_entity_poly.pdbx_seq_one_letter_code
_entity_poly.pdbx_strand_id
1 'polypeptide(L)'
;MEFEFMSADTVLPPCMPLPAAMLRLPISSTAKVMYARLLNTTLTAGIEDSNGILFVRFPIMELAAALSRSPVTVKRSLKELEDIGLILRVRRGVGEPNRIYTLLPKGGLP
;
A
#
# COMPACT_ATOMS: atom_id res chain seq x y z
N MET A 1 1.62 -9.98 27.97
CA MET A 1 0.62 -9.72 26.90
C MET A 1 -0.53 -10.67 27.18
N GLU A 2 -1.71 -10.13 27.39
CA GLU A 2 -2.93 -10.92 27.60
C GLU A 2 -3.54 -11.25 26.23
N PHE A 3 -4.11 -12.44 26.08
CA PHE A 3 -4.65 -12.94 24.82
C PHE A 3 -6.03 -13.54 25.06
N GLU A 4 -6.96 -13.31 24.13
CA GLU A 4 -8.32 -13.85 24.16
C GLU A 4 -8.58 -14.67 22.88
N PHE A 5 -9.42 -15.71 22.99
CA PHE A 5 -9.85 -16.48 21.83
C PHE A 5 -10.85 -15.69 20.99
N MET A 6 -10.67 -15.72 19.67
CA MET A 6 -11.61 -15.10 18.74
C MET A 6 -12.91 -15.92 18.66
N SER A 7 -14.04 -15.24 18.85
CA SER A 7 -15.39 -15.75 18.59
C SER A 7 -15.96 -15.13 17.31
N ALA A 8 -17.11 -15.64 16.84
CA ALA A 8 -17.79 -15.09 15.67
C ALA A 8 -18.21 -13.61 15.86
N ASP A 9 -18.45 -13.20 17.10
CA ASP A 9 -18.89 -11.86 17.46
C ASP A 9 -17.73 -10.92 17.84
N THR A 10 -16.48 -11.42 17.77
CA THR A 10 -15.30 -10.61 18.09
C THR A 10 -15.16 -9.49 17.08
N VAL A 11 -15.28 -8.25 17.55
CA VAL A 11 -14.97 -7.07 16.74
C VAL A 11 -13.46 -7.00 16.57
N LEU A 12 -13.01 -7.11 15.32
CA LEU A 12 -11.59 -7.02 15.01
C LEU A 12 -11.08 -5.60 15.32
N PRO A 13 -9.88 -5.47 15.91
CA PRO A 13 -9.21 -4.18 15.98
C PRO A 13 -8.96 -3.63 14.57
N PRO A 14 -8.69 -2.32 14.43
CA PRO A 14 -8.41 -1.70 13.14
C PRO A 14 -7.36 -2.48 12.35
N CYS A 15 -7.76 -2.99 11.17
CA CYS A 15 -6.92 -3.80 10.31
C CYS A 15 -6.73 -3.12 8.96
N MET A 16 -5.57 -3.35 8.35
CA MET A 16 -5.32 -2.90 6.97
C MET A 16 -5.81 -3.97 6.00
N PRO A 17 -6.52 -3.60 4.92
CA PRO A 17 -6.93 -4.55 3.89
C PRO A 17 -5.71 -5.07 3.12
N LEU A 18 -5.53 -6.38 3.11
CA LEU A 18 -4.60 -7.08 2.22
C LEU A 18 -5.42 -8.05 1.34
N PRO A 19 -5.58 -7.76 0.04
CA PRO A 19 -6.30 -8.66 -0.85
C PRO A 19 -5.65 -10.05 -0.87
N ALA A 20 -6.43 -11.11 -0.62
CA ALA A 20 -5.94 -12.49 -0.53
C ALA A 20 -5.18 -12.92 -1.80
N ALA A 21 -5.64 -12.44 -2.94
CA ALA A 21 -5.06 -12.64 -4.25
C ALA A 21 -3.57 -12.19 -4.30
N MET A 22 -3.15 -11.20 -3.50
CA MET A 22 -1.76 -10.76 -3.42
C MET A 22 -0.84 -11.74 -2.70
N LEU A 23 -1.39 -12.62 -1.86
CA LEU A 23 -0.58 -13.60 -1.14
C LEU A 23 0.13 -14.55 -2.10
N ARG A 24 -0.48 -14.81 -3.26
CA ARG A 24 0.05 -15.68 -4.32
C ARG A 24 1.06 -15.00 -5.25
N LEU A 25 1.23 -13.68 -5.16
CA LEU A 25 2.16 -12.96 -6.01
C LEU A 25 3.62 -13.25 -5.65
N PRO A 26 4.53 -13.38 -6.65
CA PRO A 26 5.96 -13.57 -6.46
C PRO A 26 6.68 -12.23 -6.15
N ILE A 27 6.14 -11.46 -5.20
CA ILE A 27 6.74 -10.23 -4.68
C ILE A 27 7.12 -10.41 -3.22
N SER A 28 8.02 -9.56 -2.73
CA SER A 28 8.46 -9.59 -1.33
C SER A 28 7.32 -9.35 -0.34
N SER A 29 7.43 -9.92 0.86
CA SER A 29 6.47 -9.67 1.94
C SER A 29 6.38 -8.19 2.31
N THR A 30 7.50 -7.46 2.21
CA THR A 30 7.52 -6.00 2.40
C THR A 30 6.67 -5.29 1.35
N ALA A 31 6.72 -5.70 0.07
CA ALA A 31 5.87 -5.14 -0.98
C ALA A 31 4.38 -5.43 -0.71
N LYS A 32 4.04 -6.63 -0.24
CA LYS A 32 2.65 -6.98 0.14
C LYS A 32 2.12 -6.07 1.27
N VAL A 33 2.89 -5.91 2.34
CA VAL A 33 2.52 -5.03 3.46
C VAL A 33 2.47 -3.56 3.03
N MET A 34 3.42 -3.12 2.19
CA MET A 34 3.44 -1.77 1.64
C MET A 34 2.18 -1.49 0.82
N TYR A 35 1.76 -2.41 -0.05
CA TYR A 35 0.53 -2.25 -0.80
C TYR A 35 -0.70 -2.19 0.10
N ALA A 36 -0.83 -3.11 1.08
CA ALA A 36 -1.95 -3.08 2.03
C ALA A 36 -2.08 -1.72 2.72
N ARG A 37 -0.94 -1.12 3.07
CA ARG A 37 -0.90 0.21 3.67
C ARG A 37 -1.27 1.32 2.71
N LEU A 38 -0.76 1.29 1.49
CA LEU A 38 -1.11 2.26 0.44
C LEU A 38 -2.60 2.18 0.11
N LEU A 39 -3.15 0.97 0.01
CA LEU A 39 -4.58 0.72 -0.20
C LEU A 39 -5.40 1.27 0.97
N ASN A 40 -5.05 0.92 2.22
CA ASN A 40 -5.72 1.45 3.40
C ASN A 40 -5.75 2.97 3.40
N THR A 41 -4.59 3.60 3.13
CA THR A 41 -4.48 5.07 3.12
C THR A 41 -5.26 5.69 1.97
N THR A 42 -5.31 5.04 0.81
CA THR A 42 -6.12 5.49 -0.32
C THR A 42 -7.61 5.46 0.03
N LEU A 43 -8.06 4.44 0.78
CA LEU A 43 -9.46 4.32 1.21
C LEU A 43 -9.84 5.31 2.32
N THR A 44 -8.92 5.59 3.26
CA THR A 44 -9.23 6.45 4.41
C THR A 44 -8.90 7.92 4.20
N ALA A 45 -7.91 8.23 3.36
CA ALA A 45 -7.34 9.56 3.20
C ALA A 45 -6.83 9.83 1.77
N GLY A 46 -7.35 9.09 0.78
CA GLY A 46 -7.04 9.34 -0.63
C GLY A 46 -7.46 10.75 -1.05
N ILE A 47 -6.65 11.37 -1.90
CA ILE A 47 -6.94 12.68 -2.48
C ILE A 47 -7.36 12.45 -3.91
N GLU A 48 -8.50 12.99 -4.32
CA GLU A 48 -8.93 12.96 -5.71
C GLU A 48 -8.08 13.91 -6.56
N ASP A 49 -7.61 13.44 -7.71
CA ASP A 49 -7.10 14.33 -8.75
C ASP A 49 -8.21 14.93 -9.62
N SER A 50 -7.84 15.71 -10.63
CA SER A 50 -8.79 16.35 -11.55
C SER A 50 -9.65 15.38 -12.35
N ASN A 51 -9.28 14.09 -12.41
CA ASN A 51 -10.03 13.06 -13.10
C ASN A 51 -10.87 12.20 -12.12
N GLY A 52 -10.93 12.57 -10.83
CA GLY A 52 -11.61 11.80 -9.79
C GLY A 52 -10.86 10.54 -9.39
N ILE A 53 -9.57 10.42 -9.70
CA ILE A 53 -8.76 9.25 -9.34
C ILE A 53 -8.05 9.53 -8.02
N LEU A 54 -8.21 8.62 -7.06
CA LEU A 54 -7.57 8.72 -5.75
C LEU A 54 -6.06 8.46 -5.85
N PHE A 55 -5.28 9.34 -5.24
CA PHE A 55 -3.85 9.16 -5.00
C PHE A 55 -3.50 9.46 -3.55
N VAL A 56 -2.33 9.00 -3.15
CA VAL A 56 -1.73 9.31 -1.85
C VAL A 56 -0.40 10.04 -2.05
N ARG A 57 -0.11 11.00 -1.19
CA ARG A 57 1.22 11.64 -1.10
C ARG A 57 2.02 10.86 -0.07
N PHE A 58 3.09 10.21 -0.51
CA PHE A 58 3.95 9.46 0.41
C PHE A 58 5.43 9.77 0.17
N PRO A 59 6.10 10.51 1.07
CA PRO A 59 7.54 10.62 1.04
C PRO A 59 8.17 9.28 1.45
N ILE A 60 9.29 8.93 0.80
CA ILE A 60 9.98 7.64 0.99
C ILE A 60 10.40 7.46 2.46
N MET A 61 10.75 8.54 3.15
CA MET A 61 11.18 8.50 4.54
C MET A 61 10.04 8.12 5.49
N GLU A 62 8.83 8.61 5.26
CA GLU A 62 7.65 8.22 6.04
C GLU A 62 7.30 6.75 5.80
N LEU A 63 7.33 6.29 4.54
CA LEU A 63 7.15 4.87 4.24
C LEU A 63 8.20 3.99 4.92
N ALA A 64 9.46 4.43 4.95
CA ALA A 64 10.56 3.72 5.59
C ALA A 64 10.35 3.60 7.09
N ALA A 65 10.06 4.71 7.77
CA ALA A 65 9.77 4.73 9.19
C ALA A 65 8.57 3.83 9.51
N ALA A 66 7.51 3.93 8.72
CA ALA A 66 6.26 3.28 9.03
C ALA A 66 6.26 1.76 8.72
N LEU A 67 7.15 1.30 7.85
CA LEU A 67 7.40 -0.13 7.62
C LEU A 67 8.58 -0.67 8.43
N SER A 68 9.26 0.16 9.22
CA SER A 68 10.52 -0.17 9.92
C SER A 68 11.56 -0.77 8.95
N ARG A 69 11.68 -0.18 7.76
CA ARG A 69 12.61 -0.63 6.70
C ARG A 69 13.50 0.52 6.25
N SER A 70 14.65 0.17 5.66
CA SER A 70 15.53 1.16 5.05
C SER A 70 14.86 1.84 3.85
N PRO A 71 15.18 3.11 3.55
CA PRO A 71 14.72 3.78 2.33
C PRO A 71 15.07 3.01 1.04
N VAL A 72 16.19 2.27 1.03
CA VAL A 72 16.62 1.42 -0.09
C VAL A 72 15.64 0.26 -0.29
N THR A 73 15.27 -0.42 0.79
CA THR A 73 14.27 -1.49 0.77
C THR A 73 12.91 -0.96 0.32
N VAL A 74 12.49 0.20 0.82
CA VAL A 74 11.22 0.83 0.40
C VAL A 74 11.22 1.14 -1.09
N LYS A 75 12.30 1.72 -1.63
CA LYS A 75 12.44 1.98 -3.07
C LYS A 75 12.36 0.68 -3.88
N ARG A 76 12.97 -0.41 -3.40
CA ARG A 76 12.88 -1.73 -4.04
C ARG A 76 11.46 -2.27 -4.05
N SER A 77 10.76 -2.25 -2.91
CA SER A 77 9.38 -2.74 -2.83
C SER A 77 8.40 -1.88 -3.65
N LEU A 78 8.60 -0.56 -3.70
CA LEU A 78 7.85 0.30 -4.62
C LEU A 78 8.07 -0.10 -6.07
N LYS A 79 9.32 -0.40 -6.45
CA LYS A 79 9.64 -0.88 -7.80
C LYS A 79 8.99 -2.23 -8.09
N GLU A 80 9.02 -3.18 -7.15
CA GLU A 80 8.34 -4.47 -7.31
C GLU A 80 6.84 -4.30 -7.58
N LEU A 81 6.16 -3.43 -6.84
CA LEU A 81 4.74 -3.13 -7.02
C LEU A 81 4.44 -2.44 -8.35
N GLU A 82 5.32 -1.55 -8.78
CA GLU A 82 5.22 -0.83 -10.06
C GLU A 82 5.42 -1.79 -11.24
N ASP A 83 6.41 -2.70 -11.15
CA ASP A 83 6.75 -3.68 -12.19
C ASP A 83 5.59 -4.67 -12.45
N ILE A 84 4.76 -4.97 -11.43
CA ILE A 84 3.56 -5.81 -11.58
C ILE A 84 2.26 -5.01 -11.81
N GLY A 85 2.35 -3.68 -11.90
CA GLY A 85 1.20 -2.81 -12.19
C GLY A 85 0.20 -2.64 -11.03
N LEU A 86 0.63 -2.85 -9.78
CA LEU A 86 -0.23 -2.60 -8.60
C LEU A 86 -0.16 -1.15 -8.10
N ILE A 87 0.86 -0.39 -8.51
CA ILE A 87 0.94 1.04 -8.25
C ILE A 87 1.41 1.78 -9.50
N LEU A 88 1.01 3.04 -9.60
CA LEU A 88 1.59 4.00 -10.53
C LEU A 88 2.18 5.18 -9.75
N ARG A 89 3.45 5.48 -9.99
CA ARG A 89 4.15 6.58 -9.31
C ARG A 89 4.33 7.75 -10.26
N VAL A 90 3.69 8.87 -9.94
CA VAL A 90 3.84 10.12 -10.70
C VAL A 90 4.77 11.05 -9.93
N ARG A 91 5.95 11.28 -10.50
CA ARG A 91 6.89 12.27 -9.97
C ARG A 91 6.38 13.66 -10.33
N ARG A 92 6.28 14.53 -9.33
CA ARG A 92 5.98 15.94 -9.54
C ARG A 92 7.28 16.75 -9.48
N GLY A 93 7.23 17.99 -9.98
CA GLY A 93 8.41 18.86 -10.08
C GLY A 93 9.13 19.07 -8.74
N VAL A 94 10.27 19.75 -8.78
CA VAL A 94 11.08 20.02 -7.59
C VAL A 94 10.22 20.70 -6.51
N GLY A 95 10.15 20.08 -5.33
CA GLY A 95 9.39 20.59 -4.17
C GLY A 95 7.98 20.04 -4.01
N GLU A 96 7.42 19.34 -5.00
CA GLU A 96 6.10 18.72 -4.88
C GLU A 96 6.18 17.24 -4.44
N PRO A 97 5.37 16.80 -3.46
CA PRO A 97 5.31 15.39 -3.09
C PRO A 97 4.88 14.52 -4.27
N ASN A 98 5.58 13.41 -4.46
CA ASN A 98 5.22 12.39 -5.45
C ASN A 98 3.82 11.85 -5.15
N ARG A 99 3.06 11.61 -6.22
CA ARG A 99 1.76 10.96 -6.14
C ARG A 99 1.94 9.46 -6.36
N ILE A 100 1.30 8.66 -5.54
CA ILE A 100 1.20 7.22 -5.75
C ILE A 100 -0.27 6.89 -5.93
N TYR A 101 -0.59 6.31 -7.07
CA TYR A 101 -1.91 5.77 -7.37
C TYR A 101 -1.89 4.28 -7.06
N THR A 102 -2.84 3.81 -6.26
CA THR A 102 -2.99 2.39 -5.93
C THR A 102 -3.94 1.76 -6.93
N LEU A 103 -3.49 0.73 -7.63
CA LEU A 103 -4.25 0.09 -8.70
C LEU A 103 -4.84 -1.23 -8.21
N LEU A 104 -6.13 -1.44 -8.48
CA LEU A 104 -6.81 -2.69 -8.18
C LEU A 104 -6.69 -3.65 -9.37
N PRO A 105 -6.24 -4.91 -9.17
CA PRO A 105 -6.17 -5.88 -10.24
C PRO A 105 -7.58 -6.22 -10.76
N LYS A 106 -7.82 -6.04 -12.06
CA LYS A 106 -9.07 -6.47 -12.70
C LYS A 106 -9.02 -7.99 -12.92
N GLY A 107 -9.99 -8.72 -12.36
CA GLY A 107 -10.23 -10.14 -12.70
C GLY A 107 -9.70 -11.20 -11.73
N GLY A 108 -9.33 -10.84 -10.50
CA GLY A 108 -8.70 -11.78 -9.56
C GLY A 108 -7.27 -12.08 -9.99
N LEU A 109 -6.32 -11.99 -9.07
CA LEU A 109 -4.95 -12.42 -9.39
C LEU A 109 -4.98 -13.92 -9.72
N PRO A 110 -4.14 -14.38 -10.69
CA PRO A 110 -4.11 -15.78 -11.12
C PRO A 110 -3.95 -16.77 -9.95
#